data_AF-A0A6P0UHT3-F1
#
_entry.id   AF-A0A6P0UHT3-F1
#
_cell.length_a   1.000
_cell.length_b   1.000
_cell.length_c   1.000
_cell.angle_alpha   90.00
_cell.angle_beta   90.00
_cell.angle_gamma   90.00
#
_symmetry.space_group_name_H-M   'P 1'
#
loop_
_entity.id
_entity.type
_entity.pdbx_description
1 polymer ?
#
loop_
_entity_poly.entity_id
_entity_poly.type
_entity_poly.pdbx_seq_one_letter_code
_entity_poly.pdbx_strand_id
1 'polypeptide(L)'
;MGNQANILRQIKDIQVQADRLIRNNADLTEIEHFSDYSTEIRNCLLKNITDKTILDHIESIPDLKIDEYVESDGGNGILGSIINFFGGAYASEKWKSESSLSIVRDIKAKYASLEFLLRNYFD
;
A
#
# COMPACT_ATOMS: atom_id res chain seq x y z
N MET A 1 -4.89 6.26 -24.81
CA MET A 1 -4.63 4.83 -24.97
C MET A 1 -3.32 4.34 -24.33
N GLY A 2 -2.20 5.10 -24.32
CA GLY A 2 -0.95 4.63 -23.68
C GLY A 2 -0.93 4.59 -22.14
N ASN A 3 -1.74 5.41 -21.46
CA ASN A 3 -1.70 5.52 -19.98
C ASN A 3 -2.52 4.42 -19.26
N GLN A 4 -3.61 3.94 -19.87
CA GLN A 4 -4.54 2.97 -19.26
C GLN A 4 -3.93 1.57 -19.15
N ALA A 5 -3.28 1.09 -20.22
CA ALA A 5 -2.58 -0.20 -20.20
C ALA A 5 -1.42 -0.20 -19.19
N ASN A 6 -0.79 0.97 -18.98
CA ASN A 6 0.25 1.14 -17.97
C ASN A 6 -0.30 1.04 -16.55
N ILE A 7 -1.47 1.64 -16.27
CA ILE A 7 -2.13 1.57 -14.96
C ILE A 7 -2.53 0.13 -14.61
N LEU A 8 -3.18 -0.59 -15.53
CA LEU A 8 -3.57 -2.00 -15.29
C LEU A 8 -2.34 -2.89 -15.04
N ARG A 9 -1.24 -2.62 -15.75
CA ARG A 9 0.04 -3.30 -15.51
C ARG A 9 0.60 -2.99 -14.12
N GLN A 10 0.63 -1.72 -13.72
CA GLN A 10 1.08 -1.30 -12.38
C GLN A 10 0.26 -1.96 -11.26
N ILE A 11 -1.07 -2.04 -11.43
CA ILE A 11 -1.97 -2.73 -10.49
C ILE A 11 -1.65 -4.23 -10.39
N LYS A 12 -1.32 -4.86 -11.52
CA LYS A 12 -0.92 -6.27 -11.50
C LYS A 12 0.46 -6.45 -10.88
N ASP A 13 1.40 -5.56 -11.17
CA ASP A 13 2.76 -5.60 -10.65
C ASP A 13 2.76 -5.47 -9.11
N ILE A 14 1.95 -4.55 -8.54
CA ILE A 14 1.85 -4.44 -7.08
C ILE A 14 1.21 -5.65 -6.42
N GLN A 15 0.20 -6.28 -7.05
CA GLN A 15 -0.36 -7.54 -6.56
C GLN A 15 0.69 -8.68 -6.55
N VAL A 16 1.56 -8.74 -7.57
CA VAL A 16 2.66 -9.70 -7.63
C VAL A 16 3.72 -9.42 -6.56
N GLN A 17 4.05 -8.16 -6.32
CA GLN A 17 4.95 -7.79 -5.22
C GLN A 17 4.37 -8.20 -3.86
N ALA A 18 3.09 -7.91 -3.60
CA ALA A 18 2.41 -8.35 -2.38
C ALA A 18 2.49 -9.88 -2.20
N ASP A 19 2.25 -10.64 -3.27
CA ASP A 19 2.37 -12.11 -3.23
C ASP A 19 3.78 -12.58 -2.88
N ARG A 20 4.82 -11.91 -3.38
CA ARG A 20 6.22 -12.22 -3.04
C ARG A 20 6.49 -11.96 -1.55
N LEU A 21 6.07 -10.81 -1.03
CA LEU A 21 6.24 -10.45 0.37
C LEU A 21 5.57 -11.45 1.31
N ILE A 22 4.32 -11.80 1.00
CA ILE A 22 3.51 -12.75 1.77
C ILE A 22 4.14 -14.14 1.77
N ARG A 23 4.62 -14.62 0.62
CA ARG A 23 5.19 -15.99 0.51
C ARG A 23 6.54 -16.12 1.18
N ASN A 24 7.37 -15.09 1.11
CA ASN A 24 8.75 -15.14 1.60
C ASN A 24 8.89 -14.70 3.06
N ASN A 25 7.79 -14.27 3.71
CA ASN A 25 7.84 -13.60 5.02
C ASN A 25 8.84 -12.44 5.00
N ALA A 26 8.61 -11.52 4.08
CA ALA A 26 9.47 -10.36 3.85
C ALA A 26 9.82 -9.59 5.14
N ASP A 27 11.01 -9.02 5.13
CA ASP A 27 11.46 -8.14 6.22
C ASP A 27 10.78 -6.77 6.17
N LEU A 28 11.01 -5.95 7.20
CA LEU A 28 10.37 -4.65 7.31
C LEU A 28 10.77 -3.69 6.19
N THR A 29 12.00 -3.78 5.68
CA THR A 29 12.51 -2.90 4.60
C THR A 29 11.82 -3.22 3.28
N GLU A 30 11.66 -4.50 2.93
CA GLU A 30 10.91 -4.90 1.74
C GLU A 30 9.44 -4.47 1.81
N ILE A 31 8.85 -4.52 3.01
CA ILE A 31 7.47 -4.09 3.23
C ILE A 31 7.33 -2.56 3.14
N GLU A 32 8.32 -1.80 3.60
CA GLU A 32 8.38 -0.35 3.48
C GLU A 32 8.42 0.10 2.01
N HIS A 33 9.33 -0.47 1.21
CA HIS A 33 9.38 -0.20 -0.24
C HIS A 33 8.05 -0.50 -0.94
N PHE A 34 7.35 -1.55 -0.52
CA PHE A 34 6.03 -1.87 -1.04
C PHE A 34 4.96 -0.83 -0.65
N SER A 35 5.04 -0.29 0.56
CA SER A 35 4.15 0.77 1.01
C SER A 35 4.31 2.04 0.19
N ASP A 36 5.55 2.46 -0.04
CA ASP A 36 5.85 3.63 -0.87
C ASP A 36 5.30 3.43 -2.28
N TYR A 37 5.57 2.27 -2.88
CA TYR A 37 5.06 1.94 -4.21
C TYR A 37 3.53 1.90 -4.25
N SER A 38 2.86 1.37 -3.22
CA SER A 38 1.40 1.41 -3.09
C SER A 38 0.87 2.84 -3.08
N THR A 39 1.51 3.71 -2.31
CA THR A 39 1.13 5.12 -2.19
C THR A 39 1.27 5.84 -3.52
N GLU A 40 2.35 5.58 -4.26
CA GLU A 40 2.56 6.13 -5.61
C GLU A 40 1.46 5.73 -6.58
N ILE A 41 1.09 4.44 -6.63
CA ILE A 41 0.04 3.93 -7.51
C ILE A 41 -1.31 4.53 -7.12
N ARG A 42 -1.63 4.56 -5.83
CA ARG A 42 -2.87 5.16 -5.32
C ARG A 42 -2.97 6.63 -5.75
N ASN A 43 -1.91 7.40 -5.58
CA ASN A 43 -1.87 8.80 -5.99
C ASN A 43 -1.98 8.98 -7.52
N CYS A 44 -1.37 8.07 -8.29
CA CYS A 44 -1.53 8.05 -9.74
C CYS A 44 -3.00 7.80 -10.13
N LEU A 45 -3.66 6.83 -9.50
CA LEU A 45 -5.06 6.53 -9.76
C LEU A 45 -5.99 7.70 -9.42
N LEU A 46 -5.83 8.32 -8.25
CA LEU A 46 -6.62 9.49 -7.82
C LEU A 46 -6.51 10.68 -8.79
N LYS A 47 -5.37 10.82 -9.49
CA LYS A 47 -5.16 11.90 -10.47
C LYS A 47 -5.78 11.61 -11.83
N ASN A 48 -5.99 10.34 -12.18
CA ASN A 48 -6.37 9.92 -13.53
C ASN A 48 -7.81 9.38 -13.62
N ILE A 49 -8.44 9.05 -12.49
CA ILE A 49 -9.80 8.52 -12.42
C ILE A 49 -10.74 9.58 -11.86
N THR A 50 -11.90 9.75 -12.50
CA THR A 50 -12.94 10.71 -12.08
C THR A 50 -14.24 10.03 -11.65
N ASP A 51 -14.39 8.72 -11.93
CA ASP A 51 -15.57 7.96 -11.52
C ASP A 51 -15.62 7.83 -9.99
N LYS A 52 -16.74 8.27 -9.40
CA LYS A 52 -16.92 8.30 -7.95
C LYS A 52 -16.85 6.91 -7.30
N THR A 53 -17.44 5.89 -7.94
CA THR A 53 -17.46 4.53 -7.40
C THR A 53 -16.05 3.95 -7.31
N ILE A 54 -15.24 4.22 -8.33
CA ILE A 54 -13.84 3.79 -8.38
C ILE A 54 -13.00 4.61 -7.41
N LEU A 55 -13.22 5.92 -7.30
CA LEU A 55 -12.55 6.77 -6.32
C LEU A 55 -12.80 6.29 -4.88
N ASP A 56 -14.04 5.96 -4.52
CA ASP A 56 -14.38 5.42 -3.21
C ASP A 56 -13.60 4.11 -2.92
N HIS A 57 -13.37 3.28 -3.95
CA HIS A 57 -12.55 2.07 -3.81
C HIS A 57 -11.05 2.38 -3.64
N ILE A 58 -10.52 3.35 -4.40
CA ILE A 58 -9.12 3.79 -4.30
C ILE A 58 -8.85 4.39 -2.92
N GLU A 59 -9.78 5.18 -2.39
CA GLU A 59 -9.68 5.78 -1.06
C GLU A 59 -9.70 4.73 0.06
N SER A 60 -10.34 3.58 -0.19
CA SER A 60 -10.40 2.46 0.75
C SER A 60 -9.15 1.58 0.80
N ILE A 61 -8.14 1.82 -0.05
CA ILE A 61 -6.85 1.14 0.03
C ILE A 61 -6.14 1.63 1.31
N PRO A 62 -5.73 0.73 2.23
CA PRO A 62 -5.06 1.15 3.44
C PRO A 62 -3.62 1.60 3.15
N ASP A 63 -3.18 2.64 3.85
CA ASP A 63 -1.78 3.08 3.85
C ASP A 63 -0.98 2.24 4.86
N LEU A 64 0.11 1.64 4.42
CA LEU A 64 1.00 0.85 5.27
C LEU A 64 2.13 1.73 5.80
N LYS A 65 1.85 2.64 6.74
CA LYS A 65 2.92 3.44 7.35
C LYS A 65 3.62 2.61 8.41
N ILE A 66 4.80 2.09 8.08
CA ILE A 66 5.70 1.45 9.05
C ILE A 66 6.51 2.59 9.67
N ASP A 67 6.16 2.98 10.89
CA ASP A 67 6.92 4.00 11.62
C ASP A 67 8.39 3.54 11.78
N GLU A 68 9.31 4.37 11.30
CA GLU A 68 10.73 4.29 11.62
C GLU A 68 10.90 4.73 13.08
N TYR A 69 11.42 3.86 13.95
CA TYR A 69 11.88 4.29 15.27
C TYR A 69 13.16 5.09 15.05
N VAL A 70 13.03 6.41 15.01
CA VAL A 70 14.19 7.30 15.15
C VAL A 70 14.70 7.14 16.58
N GLU A 71 15.79 6.40 16.75
CA GLU A 71 16.61 6.52 17.96
C GLU A 71 16.98 7.99 18.10
N SER A 72 16.58 8.58 19.22
CA SER A 72 16.83 9.98 19.52
C SER A 72 18.32 10.18 19.78
N ASP A 73 19.09 10.50 18.74
CA ASP A 73 20.32 11.27 18.91
C ASP A 73 20.34 12.47 17.95
N GLY A 74 20.03 13.62 18.55
CA GLY A 74 20.35 14.98 18.10
C GLY A 74 20.31 15.31 16.60
N GLY A 75 19.17 15.82 16.11
CA GLY A 75 19.20 16.71 14.94
C GLY A 75 17.91 16.79 14.14
N ASN A 76 17.13 17.84 14.39
CA ASN A 76 16.16 18.46 13.47
C ASN A 76 15.49 17.55 12.41
N GLY A 77 14.40 16.89 12.77
CA GLY A 77 13.48 16.22 11.85
C GLY A 77 12.03 16.41 12.29
N ILE A 78 11.26 17.12 11.47
CA ILE A 78 9.89 17.57 11.73
C ILE A 78 8.91 16.56 11.09
N LEU A 79 7.89 16.14 11.86
CA LEU A 79 6.63 15.48 11.45
C LEU A 79 6.74 14.04 10.88
N GLY A 80 5.95 13.05 11.30
CA GLY A 80 4.80 13.06 12.19
C GLY A 80 4.19 11.65 12.25
N SER A 81 3.82 11.23 13.46
CA SER A 81 3.14 9.95 13.74
C SER A 81 1.75 9.90 13.12
N ILE A 82 1.40 8.81 12.44
CA ILE A 82 0.01 8.34 12.34
C ILE A 82 -0.03 6.80 12.29
N ILE A 83 0.13 6.16 13.45
CA ILE A 83 -0.44 4.84 13.73
C ILE A 83 -1.92 5.06 14.05
N ASN A 84 -2.81 4.86 13.06
CA ASN A 84 -4.23 4.76 13.30
C ASN A 84 -4.86 3.92 12.19
N PHE A 85 -4.84 2.59 12.35
CA PHE A 85 -5.93 1.79 11.77
C PHE A 85 -6.27 0.52 12.54
N PHE A 86 -5.31 -0.14 13.20
CA PHE A 86 -5.63 -1.22 14.15
C PHE A 86 -4.69 -1.18 15.36
N GLY A 87 -5.29 -1.01 16.55
CA GLY A 87 -4.60 -0.58 17.77
C GLY A 87 -3.54 -1.53 18.31
N GLY A 88 -2.58 -0.93 19.02
CA GLY A 88 -1.65 -1.62 19.91
C GLY A 88 -0.18 -1.29 19.64
N ALA A 89 0.28 -0.16 20.17
CA ALA A 89 1.71 0.13 20.26
C ALA A 89 2.43 -0.98 21.08
N TYR A 90 3.65 -1.33 20.67
CA TYR A 90 4.57 -2.29 21.28
C TYR A 90 4.28 -3.79 21.05
N ALA A 91 4.22 -4.21 19.80
CA ALA A 91 4.43 -5.63 19.46
C ALA A 91 5.88 -5.84 18.97
N SER A 92 6.51 -6.93 19.40
CA SER A 92 7.87 -7.35 18.98
C SER A 92 8.03 -7.29 17.44
N GLU A 93 9.24 -7.07 16.91
CA GLU A 93 9.50 -7.00 15.45
C GLU A 93 8.83 -8.12 14.63
N LYS A 94 8.78 -9.34 15.19
CA LYS A 94 8.09 -10.48 14.59
C LYS A 94 6.58 -10.27 14.46
N TRP A 95 5.95 -9.73 15.51
CA TRP A 95 4.53 -9.35 15.47
C TRP A 95 4.28 -8.18 14.52
N LYS A 96 5.22 -7.24 14.42
CA LYS A 96 5.14 -6.14 13.44
C LYS A 96 5.17 -6.69 12.02
N SER A 97 6.09 -7.60 11.69
CA SER A 97 6.14 -8.25 10.37
C SER A 97 4.85 -9.03 10.07
N GLU A 98 4.36 -9.86 10.99
CA GLU A 98 3.11 -10.62 10.78
C GLU A 98 1.89 -9.71 10.59
N SER A 99 1.77 -8.65 11.39
CA SER A 99 0.70 -7.65 11.27
C SER A 99 0.79 -6.89 9.95
N SER A 100 2.01 -6.47 9.56
CA SER A 100 2.25 -5.80 8.29
C SER A 100 1.93 -6.69 7.10
N LEU A 101 2.26 -7.98 7.14
CA LEU A 101 1.88 -8.94 6.08
C LEU A 101 0.36 -9.13 6.00
N SER A 102 -0.37 -8.98 7.11
CA SER A 102 -1.84 -8.93 7.07
C SER A 102 -2.36 -7.72 6.31
N ILE A 103 -1.74 -6.55 6.50
CA ILE A 103 -2.11 -5.33 5.75
C ILE A 103 -1.74 -5.48 4.27
N VAL A 104 -0.57 -6.06 3.95
CA VAL A 104 -0.16 -6.36 2.56
C VAL A 104 -1.20 -7.24 1.85
N ARG A 105 -1.81 -8.22 2.56
CA ARG A 105 -2.90 -9.04 2.03
C ARG A 105 -4.15 -8.21 1.71
N ASP A 106 -4.52 -7.28 2.59
CA ASP A 106 -5.67 -6.40 2.37
C ASP A 106 -5.44 -5.44 1.18
N ILE A 107 -4.26 -4.80 1.13
CA ILE A 107 -3.84 -3.96 0.00
C ILE A 107 -3.95 -4.73 -1.31
N LYS A 108 -3.43 -5.97 -1.36
CA LYS A 108 -3.55 -6.84 -2.53
C LYS A 108 -5.00 -7.06 -2.94
N ALA A 109 -5.89 -7.38 -2.00
CA ALA A 109 -7.30 -7.63 -2.28
C ALA A 109 -8.01 -6.39 -2.83
N LYS A 110 -7.67 -5.20 -2.31
CA LYS A 110 -8.18 -3.92 -2.83
C LYS A 110 -7.72 -3.66 -4.26
N TYR A 111 -6.43 -3.87 -4.56
CA TYR A 111 -5.92 -3.73 -5.92
C TYR A 111 -6.51 -4.76 -6.90
N ALA A 112 -6.76 -5.99 -6.47
CA ALA A 112 -7.44 -6.98 -7.30
C ALA A 112 -8.88 -6.54 -7.65
N SER A 113 -9.58 -5.97 -6.67
CA SER A 113 -10.93 -5.41 -6.88
C SER A 113 -10.89 -4.22 -7.84
N LEU A 114 -9.90 -3.33 -7.69
CA LEU A 114 -9.68 -2.20 -8.59
C LEU A 114 -9.32 -2.62 -10.00
N GLU A 115 -8.53 -3.69 -10.18
CA GLU A 115 -8.24 -4.22 -11.52
C GLU A 115 -9.53 -4.60 -12.26
N PHE A 116 -10.45 -5.28 -11.56
CA PHE A 116 -11.74 -5.64 -12.13
C PHE A 116 -12.56 -4.40 -12.50
N LEU A 117 -12.67 -3.42 -11.61
CA LEU A 117 -13.43 -2.18 -11.87
C LEU A 117 -12.82 -1.37 -13.04
N LEU A 118 -11.50 -1.24 -13.07
CA LEU A 118 -10.80 -0.45 -14.09
C LEU A 118 -10.82 -1.10 -15.46
N ARG A 119 -10.84 -2.43 -15.56
CA ARG A 119 -11.06 -3.13 -16.83
C ARG A 119 -12.41 -2.73 -17.43
N ASN A 120 -13.48 -2.79 -16.64
CA ASN A 120 -14.82 -2.39 -17.09
C ASN A 120 -14.96 -0.88 -17.36
N TYR A 121 -14.12 -0.04 -16.74
CA TYR A 121 -14.13 1.41 -16.94
C TYR A 121 -13.33 1.86 -18.18
N PHE A 122 -12.29 1.11 -18.57
CA PHE A 122 -11.47 1.43 -19.73
C PHE A 122 -11.93 0.77 -21.03
N ASP A 123 -12.84 -0.21 -20.95
CA ASP A 123 -13.57 -0.79 -22.08
C ASP A 123 -14.59 0.21 -22.67
#